data_AF-A0A089N1P8-F1
#
_entry.id   AF-A0A089N1P8-F1
#
_cell.length_a   1.000
_cell.length_b   1.000
_cell.length_c   1.000
_cell.angle_alpha   90.00
_cell.angle_beta   90.00
_cell.angle_gamma   90.00
#
_symmetry.space_group_name_H-M   'P 1'
#
loop_
_entity.id
_entity.type
_entity.pdbx_description
1 polymer ?
#
loop_
_entity_poly.entity_id
_entity_poly.type
_entity_poly.pdbx_seq_one_letter_code
_entity_poly.pdbx_strand_id
1 'polypeptide(L)'
;MRYIEQSPGLPAIGGLTSRVEDRICMLRWHWPEGLQAVYIHKSPEGGDPAESAALSGLKLYTREEYKAGSGFQDRLEEIGPVVYTVLARHTEDGETVLVRQDDGANRITVSAGKARIYVDIDRKRGLFRKEQSIRMTITAEVPVGKDVLCYVKKRGGYPAAKEDGTLFPFVKDFAPGRNELPPIEVGRDDYVRIFFTDGPRYGRYYELVPVR
;
A
#
# COMPACT_ATOMS: atom_id res chain seq x y z
N MET A 1 25.91 14.44 1.36
CA MET A 1 25.91 13.02 1.77
C MET A 1 25.71 12.18 0.52
N ARG A 2 26.57 11.19 0.28
CA ARG A 2 26.55 10.35 -0.93
C ARG A 2 26.44 8.87 -0.57
N TYR A 3 26.09 8.04 -1.55
CA TYR A 3 26.08 6.59 -1.42
C TYR A 3 27.41 5.98 -1.88
N ILE A 4 27.81 4.87 -1.26
CA ILE A 4 28.88 3.98 -1.70
C ILE A 4 28.36 2.56 -1.77
N GLU A 5 28.91 1.76 -2.67
CA GLU A 5 28.52 0.35 -2.79
C GLU A 5 29.13 -0.50 -1.68
N GLN A 6 28.38 -1.51 -1.22
CA GLN A 6 28.84 -2.46 -0.23
C GLN A 6 30.11 -3.17 -0.73
N SER A 7 31.13 -3.20 0.12
CA SER A 7 32.39 -3.90 -0.13
C SER A 7 32.89 -4.57 1.17
N PRO A 8 33.80 -5.56 1.07
CA PRO A 8 34.41 -6.17 2.24
C PRO A 8 35.08 -5.11 3.13
N GLY A 9 34.75 -5.10 4.42
CA GLY A 9 35.26 -4.11 5.39
C GLY A 9 34.31 -2.95 5.68
N LEU A 10 33.26 -2.75 4.87
CA LEU A 10 32.18 -1.82 5.19
C LEU A 10 31.13 -2.48 6.09
N PRO A 11 30.53 -1.74 7.05
CA PRO A 11 29.46 -2.27 7.88
C PRO A 11 28.23 -2.61 7.03
N ALA A 12 27.69 -3.82 7.23
CA ALA A 12 26.49 -4.30 6.55
C ALA A 12 25.36 -4.52 7.56
N ILE A 13 24.15 -4.04 7.26
CA ILE A 13 22.96 -4.31 8.05
C ILE A 13 22.42 -5.69 7.68
N GLY A 14 22.10 -6.51 8.68
CA GLY A 14 21.52 -7.83 8.49
C GLY A 14 20.61 -8.24 9.65
N GLY A 15 19.89 -9.35 9.47
CA GLY A 15 18.92 -9.84 10.45
C GLY A 15 17.74 -8.90 10.68
N LEU A 16 17.38 -8.12 9.66
CA LEU A 16 16.27 -7.18 9.74
C LEU A 16 14.96 -7.95 9.89
N THR A 17 14.21 -7.60 10.95
CA THR A 17 12.92 -8.19 11.29
C THR A 17 11.95 -7.07 11.65
N SER A 18 10.66 -7.33 11.47
CA SER A 18 9.58 -6.40 11.80
C SER A 18 8.46 -7.07 12.56
N ARG A 19 7.83 -6.33 13.47
CA ARG A 19 6.54 -6.67 14.06
C ARG A 19 5.62 -5.45 13.95
N VAL A 20 4.37 -5.66 13.54
CA VAL A 20 3.35 -4.61 13.51
C VAL A 20 2.23 -4.98 14.48
N GLU A 21 1.94 -4.10 15.41
CA GLU A 21 0.89 -4.25 16.43
C GLU A 21 0.27 -2.89 16.70
N ASP A 22 -1.06 -2.77 16.64
CA ASP A 22 -1.79 -1.52 16.85
C ASP A 22 -1.23 -0.29 16.08
N ARG A 23 -0.91 -0.50 14.80
CA ARG A 23 -0.26 0.49 13.91
C ARG A 23 1.14 0.95 14.36
N ILE A 24 1.76 0.28 15.33
CA ILE A 24 3.16 0.49 15.69
C ILE A 24 4.01 -0.56 14.99
N CYS A 25 4.93 -0.11 14.14
CA CYS A 25 5.95 -0.94 13.54
C CYS A 25 7.20 -0.92 14.43
N MET A 26 7.63 -2.11 14.86
CA MET A 26 8.90 -2.31 15.53
C MET A 26 9.87 -3.00 14.58
N LEU A 27 11.00 -2.34 14.28
CA LEU A 27 12.08 -2.89 13.48
C LEU A 27 13.26 -3.27 14.37
N ARG A 28 13.86 -4.43 14.10
CA ARG A 28 15.07 -4.90 14.77
C ARG A 28 16.04 -5.46 13.75
N TRP A 29 17.32 -5.20 13.95
CA TRP A 29 18.42 -5.73 13.13
C TRP A 29 19.63 -6.01 14.00
N HIS A 30 20.61 -6.72 13.45
CA HIS A 30 21.92 -6.86 14.06
C HIS A 30 22.68 -5.56 13.89
N TRP A 31 23.03 -4.93 15.01
CA TRP A 31 23.82 -3.70 14.99
C TRP A 31 25.30 -4.04 14.69
N PRO A 32 25.86 -3.63 13.55
CA PRO A 32 27.24 -3.97 13.19
C PRO A 32 28.25 -3.41 14.19
N GLU A 33 29.37 -4.12 14.37
CA GLU A 33 30.46 -3.65 15.23
C GLU A 33 31.03 -2.33 14.71
N GLY A 34 31.44 -1.45 15.63
CA GLY A 34 32.00 -0.13 15.30
C GLY A 34 31.00 0.91 14.80
N LEU A 35 29.82 0.51 14.32
CA LEU A 35 28.81 1.44 13.81
C LEU A 35 28.17 2.26 14.94
N GLN A 36 28.10 3.58 14.79
CA GLN A 36 27.52 4.47 15.81
C GLN A 36 26.09 4.93 15.48
N ALA A 37 25.75 4.98 14.20
CA ALA A 37 24.41 5.36 13.74
C ALA A 37 24.07 4.72 12.39
N VAL A 38 22.78 4.68 12.10
CA VAL A 38 22.22 4.32 10.78
C VAL A 38 21.32 5.45 10.30
N TYR A 39 20.99 5.43 9.01
CA TYR A 39 19.87 6.18 8.48
C TYR A 39 18.73 5.22 8.13
N ILE A 40 17.52 5.58 8.51
CA ILE A 40 16.32 4.81 8.21
C ILE A 40 15.53 5.60 7.18
N HIS A 41 15.27 4.96 6.04
CA HIS A 41 14.38 5.46 5.02
C HIS A 41 13.04 4.71 5.09
N LYS A 42 11.93 5.43 4.97
CA LYS A 42 10.58 4.89 4.88
C LYS A 42 9.95 5.35 3.58
N SER A 43 9.47 4.43 2.76
CA SER A 43 8.81 4.76 1.50
C SER A 43 7.59 3.87 1.23
N PRO A 44 6.65 4.29 0.38
CA PRO A 44 5.67 3.37 -0.20
C PRO A 44 6.37 2.25 -0.98
N GLU A 45 5.76 1.09 -1.08
CA GLU A 45 6.21 0.06 -2.01
C GLU A 45 6.04 0.52 -3.47
N GLY A 46 7.05 0.25 -4.31
CA GLY A 46 7.04 0.62 -5.72
C GLY A 46 7.43 2.07 -6.00
N GLY A 47 7.77 2.86 -4.97
CA GLY A 47 8.45 4.15 -5.17
C GLY A 47 9.77 3.96 -5.91
N ASP A 48 10.10 4.89 -6.80
CA ASP A 48 11.32 4.83 -7.61
C ASP A 48 12.56 4.85 -6.70
N PRO A 49 13.45 3.84 -6.74
CA PRO A 49 14.72 3.87 -6.03
C PRO A 49 15.57 5.11 -6.34
N ALA A 50 15.39 5.71 -7.53
CA ALA A 50 16.09 6.92 -7.95
C ALA A 50 15.51 8.21 -7.31
N GLU A 51 14.20 8.28 -7.02
CA GLU A 51 13.63 9.35 -6.17
C GLU A 51 13.91 9.10 -4.68
N SER A 52 13.98 7.83 -4.27
CA SER A 52 14.49 7.38 -2.96
C SER A 52 15.98 7.71 -2.75
N ALA A 53 16.69 8.17 -3.79
CA ALA A 53 18.05 8.69 -3.67
C ALA A 53 18.09 10.13 -3.14
N ALA A 54 16.94 10.83 -3.08
CA ALA A 54 16.86 12.11 -2.41
C ALA A 54 17.05 11.91 -0.90
N LEU A 55 18.02 12.64 -0.32
CA LEU A 55 18.31 12.62 1.12
C LEU A 55 17.13 13.10 1.99
N SER A 56 16.07 13.64 1.37
CA SER A 56 14.83 14.06 2.01
C SER A 56 14.01 12.83 2.41
N GLY A 57 13.88 12.58 3.71
CA GLY A 57 13.14 11.43 4.26
C GLY A 57 14.01 10.43 5.03
N LEU A 58 15.32 10.65 5.10
CA LEU A 58 16.22 9.86 5.93
C LEU A 58 16.19 10.32 7.39
N LYS A 59 15.91 9.39 8.31
CA LYS A 59 16.00 9.61 9.75
C LYS A 59 17.31 9.05 10.28
N LEU A 60 18.17 9.91 10.84
CA LEU A 60 19.33 9.46 11.62
C LEU A 60 18.84 8.74 12.88
N TYR A 61 19.43 7.58 13.18
CA TYR A 61 19.10 6.79 14.35
C TYR A 61 20.36 6.21 14.99
N THR A 62 20.61 6.49 16.27
CA THR A 62 21.85 6.12 16.95
C THR A 62 21.77 4.77 17.63
N ARG A 63 22.95 4.22 17.97
CA ARG A 63 23.05 2.98 18.73
C ARG A 63 22.43 3.11 20.12
N GLU A 64 22.56 4.27 20.76
CA GLU A 64 21.95 4.55 22.06
C GLU A 64 20.42 4.50 21.96
N GLU A 65 19.84 5.17 20.96
CA GLU A 65 18.39 5.16 20.74
C GLU A 65 17.88 3.74 20.48
N TYR A 66 18.57 2.96 19.65
CA TYR A 66 18.22 1.57 19.37
C TYR A 66 18.22 0.69 20.62
N LYS A 67 19.22 0.86 21.50
CA LYS A 67 19.29 0.14 22.78
C LYS A 67 18.17 0.54 23.72
N ALA A 68 17.91 1.85 23.84
CA ALA A 68 16.85 2.37 24.71
C ALA A 68 15.46 1.89 24.25
N GLY A 69 15.22 1.83 22.94
CA GLY A 69 13.95 1.41 22.34
C GLY A 69 13.80 -0.11 22.12
N SER A 70 14.87 -0.88 22.35
CA SER A 70 14.95 -2.31 21.97
C SER A 70 14.61 -2.56 20.49
N GLY A 71 15.06 -1.65 19.62
CA GLY A 71 14.64 -1.55 18.23
C GLY A 71 14.22 -0.13 17.85
N PHE A 72 13.95 0.06 16.56
CA PHE A 72 13.32 1.27 16.05
C PHE A 72 11.80 1.12 16.09
N GLN A 73 11.09 2.17 16.51
CA GLN A 73 9.64 2.22 16.52
C GLN A 73 9.13 3.33 15.61
N ASP A 74 8.10 3.02 14.84
CA ASP A 74 7.41 3.98 13.97
C ASP A 74 5.89 3.77 14.03
N ARG A 75 5.15 4.88 13.97
CA ARG A 75 3.69 4.84 13.87
C ARG A 75 3.31 4.85 12.40
N LEU A 76 2.57 3.83 11.98
CA LEU A 76 2.06 3.66 10.63
C LEU A 76 0.81 4.53 10.47
N GLU A 77 0.95 5.61 9.72
CA GLU A 77 -0.15 6.53 9.37
C GLU A 77 -0.65 6.30 7.95
N GLU A 78 0.15 5.61 7.14
CA GLU A 78 -0.13 5.26 5.77
C GLU A 78 -1.07 4.05 5.66
N ILE A 79 -1.45 3.72 4.43
CA ILE A 79 -2.14 2.49 4.08
C ILE A 79 -1.31 1.70 3.08
N GLY A 80 -1.51 0.39 3.07
CA GLY A 80 -0.83 -0.53 2.16
C GLY A 80 0.61 -0.84 2.55
N PRO A 81 1.39 -1.42 1.64
CA PRO A 81 2.76 -1.82 1.90
C PRO A 81 3.70 -0.62 2.02
N VAL A 82 4.47 -0.60 3.10
CA VAL A 82 5.53 0.35 3.39
C VAL A 82 6.86 -0.38 3.42
N VAL A 83 7.88 0.23 2.85
CA VAL A 83 9.24 -0.29 2.80
C VAL A 83 10.10 0.52 3.75
N TYR A 84 10.81 -0.17 4.64
CA TYR A 84 11.91 0.42 5.39
C TYR A 84 13.24 -0.06 4.82
N THR A 85 14.19 0.88 4.68
CA THR A 85 15.59 0.58 4.34
C THR A 85 16.49 1.15 5.42
N VAL A 86 17.34 0.32 6.00
CA VAL A 86 18.32 0.73 7.02
C VAL A 86 19.69 0.84 6.37
N LEU A 87 20.28 2.03 6.39
CA LEU A 87 21.51 2.34 5.70
C LEU A 87 22.62 2.57 6.73
N ALA A 88 23.69 1.80 6.65
CA ALA A 88 24.83 1.99 7.55
C ALA A 88 25.49 3.34 7.25
N ARG A 89 25.72 4.13 8.29
CA ARG A 89 26.47 5.38 8.20
C ARG A 89 27.97 5.07 8.31
N HIS A 90 28.74 5.49 7.32
CA HIS A 90 30.19 5.39 7.34
C HIS A 90 30.84 6.77 7.19
N THR A 91 32.11 6.85 7.55
CA THR A 91 32.93 8.05 7.37
C THR A 91 34.07 7.72 6.44
N GLU A 92 34.12 8.38 5.29
CA GLU A 92 35.19 8.25 4.29
C GLU A 92 35.78 9.65 4.07
N ASP A 93 37.09 9.81 4.25
CA ASP A 93 37.80 11.10 4.14
C ASP A 93 37.18 12.25 4.96
N GLY A 94 36.60 11.92 6.12
CA GLY A 94 35.93 12.89 7.00
C GLY A 94 34.50 13.24 6.57
N GLU A 95 34.03 12.72 5.44
CA GLU A 95 32.67 12.90 4.96
C GLU A 95 31.76 11.75 5.38
N THR A 96 30.49 12.06 5.66
CA THR A 96 29.48 11.03 5.90
C THR A 96 28.99 10.44 4.58
N VAL A 97 29.10 9.12 4.47
CA VAL A 97 28.62 8.32 3.34
C VAL A 97 27.67 7.23 3.83
N LEU A 98 26.75 6.81 2.96
CA LEU A 98 25.82 5.71 3.24
C LEU A 98 26.19 4.49 2.41
N VAL A 99 26.20 3.33 3.06
CA VAL A 99 26.51 2.06 2.38
C VAL A 99 25.23 1.51 1.75
N ARG A 100 25.27 1.29 0.44
CA ARG A 100 24.21 0.66 -0.35
C ARG A 100 24.45 -0.85 -0.39
N GLN A 101 23.42 -1.61 -0.02
CA GLN A 101 23.41 -3.08 -0.08
C GLN A 101 22.43 -3.55 -1.15
N ASP A 102 22.92 -4.31 -2.12
CA ASP A 102 22.09 -4.85 -3.21
C ASP A 102 21.48 -6.22 -2.88
N ASP A 103 21.89 -6.84 -1.77
CA ASP A 103 21.38 -8.13 -1.30
C ASP A 103 19.96 -8.04 -0.68
N GLY A 104 19.47 -6.82 -0.44
CA GLY A 104 18.18 -6.55 0.20
C GLY A 104 18.11 -6.90 1.69
N ALA A 105 19.21 -7.32 2.33
CA ALA A 105 19.24 -7.74 3.73
C ALA A 105 18.92 -6.60 4.71
N ASN A 106 19.05 -5.36 4.23
CA ASN A 106 18.78 -4.13 4.96
C ASN A 106 17.39 -3.52 4.65
N ARG A 107 16.54 -4.24 3.91
CA ARG A 107 15.23 -3.79 3.48
C ARG A 107 14.13 -4.74 3.96
N ILE A 108 13.02 -4.17 4.43
CA ILE A 108 11.85 -4.95 4.83
C ILE A 108 10.56 -4.25 4.40
N THR A 109 9.57 -5.03 3.99
CA THR A 109 8.23 -4.54 3.65
C THR A 109 7.24 -4.93 4.74
N VAL A 110 6.49 -3.96 5.24
CA VAL A 110 5.45 -4.14 6.24
C VAL A 110 4.11 -3.64 5.71
N SER A 111 3.01 -4.14 6.26
CA SER A 111 1.66 -3.66 5.93
C SER A 111 1.24 -2.58 6.92
N ALA A 112 0.95 -1.37 6.44
CA ALA A 112 0.38 -0.25 7.23
C ALA A 112 -1.14 -0.37 7.48
N GLY A 113 -1.76 -1.41 6.92
CA GLY A 113 -3.21 -1.64 6.99
C GLY A 113 -3.85 -1.44 5.63
N LYS A 114 -5.18 -1.57 5.57
CA LYS A 114 -5.95 -1.37 4.34
C LYS A 114 -7.02 -0.32 4.58
N ALA A 115 -7.22 0.56 3.61
CA ALA A 115 -8.38 1.45 3.60
C ALA A 115 -9.61 0.68 3.14
N ARG A 116 -10.75 0.94 3.76
CA ARG A 116 -12.02 0.32 3.36
C ARG A 116 -12.70 1.11 2.25
N ILE A 117 -13.28 0.35 1.33
CA ILE A 117 -14.14 0.84 0.27
C ILE A 117 -15.49 0.13 0.43
N TYR A 118 -16.47 0.86 0.92
CA TYR A 118 -17.82 0.35 1.09
C TYR A 118 -18.58 0.46 -0.23
N VAL A 119 -19.18 -0.64 -0.64
CA VAL A 119 -19.91 -0.76 -1.91
C VAL A 119 -21.37 -1.03 -1.61
N ASP A 120 -22.23 -0.16 -2.10
CA ASP A 120 -23.69 -0.33 -2.07
C ASP A 120 -24.25 -0.36 -3.49
N ILE A 121 -25.13 -1.32 -3.76
CA ILE A 121 -25.73 -1.56 -5.07
C ILE A 121 -27.23 -1.74 -4.91
N ASP A 122 -27.94 -0.63 -5.12
CA ASP A 122 -29.39 -0.56 -5.09
C ASP A 122 -30.00 -0.92 -6.44
N ARG A 123 -31.06 -1.73 -6.41
CA ARG A 123 -31.81 -2.10 -7.61
C ARG A 123 -33.23 -1.59 -7.52
N LYS A 124 -33.63 -0.76 -8.49
CA LYS A 124 -35.01 -0.30 -8.63
C LYS A 124 -35.68 -0.99 -9.81
N ARG A 125 -36.66 -1.84 -9.49
CA ARG A 125 -37.49 -2.55 -10.47
C ARG A 125 -38.89 -1.95 -10.49
N GLY A 126 -39.38 -1.61 -11.68
CA GLY A 126 -40.81 -1.34 -11.91
C GLY A 126 -41.54 -2.65 -12.22
N LEU A 127 -42.79 -2.79 -11.78
CA LEU A 127 -43.52 -4.08 -11.78
C LEU A 127 -43.74 -4.74 -13.17
N PHE A 128 -43.46 -4.05 -14.28
CA PHE A 128 -43.65 -4.58 -15.64
C PHE A 128 -42.55 -4.17 -16.63
N ARG A 129 -41.44 -3.57 -16.15
CA ARG A 129 -40.37 -3.11 -17.04
C ARG A 129 -39.41 -4.26 -17.39
N LYS A 130 -39.00 -4.32 -18.66
CA LYS A 130 -37.96 -5.25 -19.16
C LYS A 130 -36.56 -4.88 -18.66
N GLU A 131 -36.41 -3.65 -18.18
CA GLU A 131 -35.18 -3.07 -17.66
C GLU A 131 -35.35 -2.73 -16.17
N GLN A 132 -34.21 -2.67 -15.48
CA GLN A 132 -34.10 -2.22 -14.11
C GLN A 132 -32.98 -1.19 -14.00
N SER A 133 -33.18 -0.23 -13.08
CA SER A 133 -32.19 0.79 -12.80
C SER A 133 -31.31 0.32 -11.64
N ILE A 134 -29.99 0.33 -11.85
CA ILE A 134 -29.00 0.05 -10.81
C ILE A 134 -28.35 1.36 -10.40
N ARG A 135 -28.41 1.65 -9.11
CA ARG A 135 -27.68 2.74 -8.47
C ARG A 135 -26.53 2.16 -7.67
N MET A 136 -25.33 2.68 -7.91
CA MET A 136 -24.14 2.27 -7.17
C MET A 136 -23.65 3.44 -6.32
N THR A 137 -23.30 3.15 -5.08
CA THR A 137 -22.65 4.11 -4.18
C THR A 137 -21.32 3.52 -3.72
N ILE A 138 -20.24 4.30 -3.86
CA ILE A 138 -18.91 3.96 -3.37
C ILE A 138 -18.55 4.91 -2.23
N THR A 139 -18.32 4.38 -1.04
CA THR A 139 -17.82 5.18 0.09
C THR A 139 -16.39 4.77 0.40
N ALA A 140 -15.43 5.68 0.20
CA ALA A 140 -14.01 5.40 0.36
C ALA A 140 -13.41 6.14 1.58
N GLU A 141 -12.56 5.49 2.37
CA GLU A 141 -11.87 6.15 3.49
C GLU A 141 -10.77 7.12 3.02
N VAL A 142 -10.23 6.89 1.83
CA VAL A 142 -9.13 7.64 1.20
C VAL A 142 -9.44 7.84 -0.29
N PRO A 143 -8.72 8.71 -1.02
CA PRO A 143 -8.89 8.82 -2.46
C PRO A 143 -8.59 7.48 -3.16
N VAL A 144 -9.41 7.10 -4.14
CA VAL A 144 -9.25 5.85 -4.91
C VAL A 144 -9.26 6.16 -6.40
N GLY A 145 -8.22 5.73 -7.12
CA GLY A 145 -8.13 5.92 -8.56
C GLY A 145 -9.22 5.17 -9.33
N LYS A 146 -9.66 5.73 -10.46
CA LYS A 146 -10.68 5.14 -11.35
C LYS A 146 -10.31 3.76 -11.88
N ASP A 147 -9.01 3.50 -11.97
CA ASP A 147 -8.39 2.27 -12.43
C ASP A 147 -8.31 1.19 -11.36
N VAL A 148 -8.62 1.49 -10.10
CA VAL A 148 -8.60 0.51 -8.99
C VAL A 148 -9.80 -0.43 -9.04
N LEU A 149 -10.97 0.08 -9.44
CA LEU A 149 -12.24 -0.64 -9.40
C LEU A 149 -12.84 -0.80 -10.80
N CYS A 150 -13.63 -1.85 -10.96
CA CYS A 150 -14.54 -2.03 -12.09
C CYS A 150 -15.85 -2.65 -11.62
N TYR A 151 -16.92 -2.48 -12.39
CA TYR A 151 -18.13 -3.26 -12.18
C TYR A 151 -18.32 -4.24 -13.33
N VAL A 152 -18.84 -5.42 -13.00
CA VAL A 152 -19.07 -6.50 -13.96
C VAL A 152 -20.56 -6.77 -14.01
N LYS A 153 -21.09 -6.90 -15.22
CA LYS A 153 -22.49 -7.23 -15.49
C LYS A 153 -22.58 -8.66 -16.02
N LYS A 154 -23.46 -9.46 -15.43
CA LYS A 154 -23.75 -10.83 -15.87
C LYS A 154 -25.24 -11.10 -15.89
N ARG A 155 -25.71 -11.80 -16.91
CA ARG A 155 -27.09 -12.27 -17.00
C ARG A 155 -27.28 -13.58 -16.22
N GLY A 156 -28.39 -13.70 -15.51
CA GLY A 156 -28.81 -14.94 -14.84
C GLY A 156 -28.19 -15.19 -13.47
N GLY A 157 -27.30 -14.32 -12.99
CA GLY A 157 -26.73 -14.41 -11.65
C GLY A 157 -25.60 -13.41 -11.40
N TYR A 158 -25.21 -13.23 -10.13
CA TYR A 158 -24.11 -12.34 -9.77
C TYR A 158 -22.77 -12.85 -10.34
N PRO A 159 -21.92 -11.96 -10.90
CA PRO A 159 -20.56 -12.32 -11.28
C PRO A 159 -19.77 -12.89 -10.11
N ALA A 160 -19.05 -13.99 -10.32
CA ALA A 160 -18.14 -14.58 -9.33
C ALA A 160 -16.75 -13.92 -9.33
N ALA A 161 -16.30 -13.42 -10.48
CA ALA A 161 -15.01 -12.77 -10.69
C ALA A 161 -15.12 -11.65 -11.75
N LYS A 162 -14.04 -10.89 -11.97
CA LYS A 162 -14.03 -9.79 -12.95
C LYS A 162 -14.14 -10.27 -14.40
N GLU A 163 -13.77 -11.52 -14.66
CA GLU A 163 -13.88 -12.19 -15.97
C GLU A 163 -15.26 -12.82 -16.19
N ASP A 164 -16.10 -12.92 -15.14
CA ASP A 164 -17.39 -13.60 -15.18
C ASP A 164 -18.52 -12.66 -15.63
N GLY A 165 -18.41 -12.13 -16.84
CA GLY A 165 -19.39 -11.25 -17.45
C GLY A 165 -18.75 -10.14 -18.29
N THR A 166 -19.51 -9.09 -18.55
CA THR A 166 -19.02 -7.89 -19.22
C THR A 166 -18.46 -6.93 -18.19
N LEU A 167 -17.16 -6.65 -18.27
CA LEU A 167 -16.46 -5.68 -17.42
C LEU A 167 -16.68 -4.25 -17.93
N PHE A 168 -16.94 -3.33 -17.01
CA PHE A 168 -17.04 -1.91 -17.27
C PHE A 168 -16.10 -1.13 -16.34
N PRO A 169 -15.16 -0.34 -16.87
CA PRO A 169 -14.28 0.49 -16.07
C PRO A 169 -15.01 1.72 -15.53
N PHE A 170 -14.55 2.26 -14.41
CA PHE A 170 -14.95 3.59 -13.98
C PHE A 170 -14.11 4.65 -14.72
N VAL A 171 -14.75 5.78 -15.01
CA VAL A 171 -14.13 6.88 -15.78
C VAL A 171 -13.67 8.05 -14.91
N LYS A 172 -14.00 8.03 -13.62
CA LYS A 172 -13.67 9.06 -12.64
C LYS A 172 -13.12 8.42 -11.36
N ASP A 173 -12.19 9.13 -10.73
CA ASP A 173 -11.68 8.77 -9.42
C ASP A 173 -12.76 8.95 -8.35
N PHE A 174 -12.57 8.29 -7.21
CA PHE A 174 -13.45 8.38 -6.06
C PHE A 174 -12.80 9.26 -4.99
N ALA A 175 -13.52 10.29 -4.56
CA ALA A 175 -13.10 11.13 -3.45
C ALA A 175 -13.27 10.37 -2.13
N PRO A 176 -12.55 10.76 -1.05
CA PRO A 176 -12.88 10.32 0.30
C PRO A 176 -14.35 10.63 0.63
N GLY A 177 -15.00 9.72 1.33
CA GLY A 177 -16.42 9.78 1.64
C GLY A 177 -17.28 9.17 0.53
N ARG A 178 -18.54 9.61 0.47
CA ARG A 178 -19.61 8.99 -0.33
C ARG A 178 -19.62 9.53 -1.77
N ASN A 179 -19.53 8.63 -2.75
CA ASN A 179 -19.58 8.91 -4.18
C ASN A 179 -20.81 8.22 -4.79
N GLU A 180 -21.80 9.01 -5.19
CA GLU A 180 -22.96 8.50 -5.93
C GLU A 180 -22.63 8.44 -7.43
N LEU A 181 -22.82 7.28 -8.03
CA LEU A 181 -22.61 7.09 -9.46
C LEU A 181 -23.90 7.33 -10.24
N PRO A 182 -23.81 7.80 -11.50
CA PRO A 182 -24.97 7.84 -12.38
C PRO A 182 -25.64 6.46 -12.46
N PRO A 183 -26.97 6.39 -12.38
CA PRO A 183 -27.67 5.12 -12.50
C PRO A 183 -27.45 4.52 -13.89
N ILE A 184 -27.36 3.19 -13.95
CA ILE A 184 -27.28 2.45 -15.20
C ILE A 184 -28.56 1.63 -15.39
N GLU A 185 -29.06 1.59 -16.62
CA GLU A 185 -30.16 0.70 -16.99
C GLU A 185 -29.58 -0.62 -17.48
N VAL A 186 -30.09 -1.73 -16.94
CA VAL A 186 -29.70 -3.08 -17.33
C VAL A 186 -30.91 -3.96 -17.53
N GLY A 187 -30.75 -5.11 -18.20
CA GLY A 187 -31.83 -6.06 -18.37
C GLY A 187 -32.35 -6.55 -17.01
N ARG A 188 -33.62 -6.94 -16.94
CA ARG A 188 -34.25 -7.45 -15.70
C ARG A 188 -33.50 -8.62 -15.05
N ASP A 189 -32.87 -9.47 -15.87
CA ASP A 189 -32.09 -10.64 -15.42
C ASP A 189 -30.59 -10.36 -15.32
N ASP A 190 -30.16 -9.10 -15.48
CA ASP A 190 -28.77 -8.70 -15.31
C ASP A 190 -28.48 -8.42 -13.82
N TYR A 191 -27.26 -8.79 -13.42
CA TYR A 191 -26.73 -8.62 -12.08
C TYR A 191 -25.38 -7.92 -12.18
N VAL A 192 -25.11 -7.04 -11.23
CA VAL A 192 -23.86 -6.29 -11.15
C VAL A 192 -23.15 -6.56 -9.84
N ARG A 193 -21.81 -6.63 -9.89
CA ARG A 193 -20.91 -6.67 -8.75
C ARG A 193 -19.65 -5.86 -9.04
N ILE A 194 -19.06 -5.28 -8.00
CA ILE A 194 -17.82 -4.48 -8.09
C ILE A 194 -16.62 -5.34 -7.66
N PHE A 195 -15.51 -5.15 -8.36
CA PHE A 195 -14.25 -5.85 -8.14
C PHE A 195 -13.08 -4.88 -8.23
N PHE A 196 -11.94 -5.29 -7.68
CA PHE A 196 -10.66 -4.70 -8.07
C PHE A 196 -10.32 -5.08 -9.50
N THR A 197 -9.78 -4.15 -10.27
CA THR A 197 -9.23 -4.41 -11.61
C THR A 197 -8.01 -5.33 -11.54
N ASP A 198 -7.22 -5.25 -10.47
CA ASP A 198 -6.13 -6.14 -10.10
C ASP A 198 -6.23 -6.53 -8.61
N GLY A 199 -6.83 -7.69 -8.34
CA GLY A 199 -7.03 -8.19 -6.98
C GLY A 199 -5.73 -8.36 -6.18
N PRO A 200 -4.72 -9.06 -6.70
CA PRO A 200 -3.42 -9.20 -6.03
C PRO A 200 -2.74 -7.87 -5.71
N ARG A 201 -2.80 -6.89 -6.60
CA ARG A 201 -2.20 -5.57 -6.36
C ARG A 201 -3.02 -4.74 -5.38
N TYR A 202 -4.28 -4.43 -5.71
CA TYR A 202 -5.08 -3.47 -4.95
C TYR A 202 -5.60 -4.05 -3.65
N GLY A 203 -5.76 -5.36 -3.55
CA GLY A 203 -6.10 -6.05 -2.31
C GLY A 203 -5.04 -5.90 -1.20
N ARG A 204 -3.84 -5.38 -1.51
CA ARG A 204 -2.80 -5.04 -0.51
C ARG A 204 -3.02 -3.67 0.13
N TYR A 205 -3.75 -2.78 -0.54
CA TYR A 205 -4.00 -1.40 -0.11
C TYR A 205 -5.44 -1.20 0.38
N TYR A 206 -6.38 -1.94 -0.19
CA TYR A 206 -7.80 -1.73 0.00
C TYR A 206 -8.53 -3.01 0.37
N GLU A 207 -9.66 -2.83 1.05
CA GLU A 207 -10.65 -3.88 1.33
C GLU A 207 -12.01 -3.44 0.78
N LEU A 208 -12.62 -4.28 -0.07
CA LEU A 208 -14.00 -4.06 -0.54
C LEU A 208 -14.98 -4.61 0.50
N VAL A 209 -15.84 -3.74 1.03
CA VAL A 209 -16.83 -4.08 2.05
C VAL A 209 -18.23 -3.91 1.46
N PRO A 210 -19.01 -5.00 1.24
CA PRO A 210 -20.37 -4.87 0.78
C PRO A 210 -21.27 -4.28 1.89
N VAL A 211 -22.00 -3.22 1.56
CA VAL A 211 -23.09 -2.71 2.39
C VAL A 211 -24.33 -3.57 2.10
N ARG A 212 -25.05 -3.96 3.16
CA ARG A 212 -26.26 -4.77 3.07
C ARG A 212 -27.50 -3.90 3.01
#